data_AF-A0A4R8DJR0-F1
#
_entry.id   AF-A0A4R8DJR0-F1
#
_cell.length_a   1.000
_cell.length_b   1.000
_cell.length_c   1.000
_cell.angle_alpha   90.00
_cell.angle_beta   90.00
_cell.angle_gamma   90.00
#
_symmetry.space_group_name_H-M   'P 1'
#
loop_
_entity.id
_entity.type
_entity.pdbx_description
1 polymer ?
#
loop_
_entity_poly.entity_id
_entity_poly.type
_entity_poly.pdbx_seq_one_letter_code
_entity_poly.pdbx_strand_id
1 'polypeptide(L)'
;MRILLLLIILGSFGAVSCTKSHPASAAIQDSLYGERASFVIQDNFNFSMYSTGITTTGYADTLAGAGPFTVLAPVNTGWAGTQWSIYFIGYPLGTWSSTFLNDIFNYSILRGRYSFDSLPLGDNQPIPTYGGFHVWVSKYVSGTDTVVTVNGAPLTGVDIPTSNGLIQAVSLLLNPEETHSITDWVKNFPDLTMFAVALTRVGADSLLTKGGPWTVLAPNNTAFVQAAWMGLGISTVDSLLTADTAVLGPLVRGHIIPGSRRFLNDFDRWLAAPGDTVMVTALNGEQVRYFQEQAGWGILPDHFLGGSGQGTPGGIPSANSNQVEDKYRYQADIPSENGVLHVIDQVLQP
;
A
#
# COMPACT_ATOMS: atom_id res chain seq x y z
N MET A 1 72.20 42.16 59.05
CA MET A 1 71.41 43.25 58.46
C MET A 1 70.05 42.67 58.09
N ARG A 2 68.98 43.09 58.77
CA ARG A 2 67.59 42.71 58.47
C ARG A 2 67.23 43.24 57.08
N ILE A 3 66.48 42.47 56.28
CA ILE A 3 65.37 42.95 55.44
C ILE A 3 64.53 41.75 54.97
N LEU A 4 63.23 41.96 55.12
CA LEU A 4 62.05 41.15 54.83
C LEU A 4 61.71 41.27 53.33
N LEU A 5 61.28 40.21 52.63
CA LEU A 5 60.48 40.32 51.39
C LEU A 5 59.79 38.96 51.12
N LEU A 6 58.52 38.82 51.51
CA LEU A 6 57.28 38.94 50.69
C LEU A 6 57.02 37.73 49.76
N LEU A 7 55.97 36.97 50.10
CA LEU A 7 55.34 35.94 49.27
C LEU A 7 54.75 36.55 47.98
N ILE A 8 54.97 35.90 46.84
CA ILE A 8 54.08 35.96 45.67
C ILE A 8 53.80 34.52 45.23
N ILE A 9 52.61 34.02 45.53
CA ILE A 9 52.07 32.79 44.94
C ILE A 9 51.45 33.20 43.60
N LEU A 10 52.16 32.93 42.50
CA LEU A 10 51.63 33.08 41.15
C LEU A 10 50.87 31.80 40.80
N GLY A 11 49.54 31.87 40.84
CA GLY A 11 48.66 30.79 40.40
C GLY A 11 48.86 30.51 38.92
N SER A 12 49.40 29.33 38.60
CA SER A 12 49.45 28.82 37.24
C SER A 12 48.07 28.24 36.92
N PHE A 13 47.24 29.02 36.23
CA PHE A 13 46.10 28.48 35.50
C PHE A 13 46.63 27.56 34.40
N GLY A 14 46.58 26.26 34.63
CA GLY A 14 46.75 25.27 33.57
C GLY A 14 45.57 25.39 32.62
N ALA A 15 45.79 25.92 31.43
CA ALA A 15 44.84 25.80 30.34
C ALA A 15 44.74 24.31 29.96
N VAL A 16 43.68 23.64 30.41
CA VAL A 16 43.28 22.37 29.84
C VAL A 16 42.82 22.66 28.42
N SER A 17 43.73 22.45 27.46
CA SER A 17 43.39 22.40 26.05
C SER A 17 42.54 21.16 25.84
N CYS A 18 41.22 21.36 25.76
CA CYS A 18 40.35 20.36 25.18
C CYS A 18 40.78 20.20 23.73
N THR A 19 41.42 19.09 23.39
CA THR A 19 41.51 18.66 22.00
C THR A 19 40.07 18.56 21.51
N LYS A 20 39.69 19.41 20.55
CA LYS A 20 38.49 19.14 19.74
C LYS A 20 38.71 17.76 19.15
N SER A 21 38.05 16.74 19.68
CA SER A 21 37.87 15.50 18.95
C SER A 21 37.20 15.92 17.65
N HIS A 22 37.94 15.76 16.55
CA HIS A 22 37.36 15.94 15.23
C HIS A 22 36.08 15.11 15.19
N PRO A 23 34.93 15.68 14.79
CA PRO A 23 33.81 14.83 14.41
C PRO A 23 34.36 13.84 13.38
N ALA A 24 33.91 12.58 13.44
CA ALA A 24 34.22 11.58 12.43
C ALA A 24 34.17 12.27 11.06
N SER A 25 35.25 12.16 10.28
CA SER A 25 35.39 12.77 8.96
C SER A 25 34.04 12.71 8.26
N ALA A 26 33.46 13.88 7.94
CA ALA A 26 32.34 13.93 7.01
C ALA A 26 32.73 13.02 5.83
N ALA A 27 31.90 12.02 5.52
CA ALA A 27 32.16 11.17 4.37
C ALA A 27 32.42 12.09 3.18
N ILE A 28 33.53 11.88 2.45
CA ILE A 28 33.84 12.70 1.27
C ILE A 28 32.64 12.56 0.34
N GLN A 29 31.85 13.62 0.22
CA GLN A 29 30.72 13.68 -0.68
C GLN A 29 31.28 13.66 -2.10
N ASP A 30 30.85 12.70 -2.91
CA ASP A 30 31.23 12.68 -4.32
C ASP A 30 30.63 13.90 -5.05
N SER A 31 31.16 14.19 -6.24
CA SER A 31 30.76 15.39 -7.01
C SER A 31 29.28 15.44 -7.39
N LEU A 32 28.58 14.30 -7.34
CA LEU A 32 27.16 14.17 -7.67
C LEU A 32 26.31 13.91 -6.42
N TYR A 33 26.84 14.14 -5.21
CA TYR A 33 26.13 13.91 -3.96
C TYR A 33 24.82 14.71 -3.89
N GLY A 34 24.80 15.95 -4.37
CA GLY A 34 23.60 16.79 -4.44
C GLY A 34 22.55 16.33 -5.46
N GLU A 35 22.88 15.37 -6.32
CA GLU A 35 21.96 14.80 -7.32
C GLU A 35 21.38 13.45 -6.85
N ARG A 36 21.63 13.05 -5.60
CA ARG A 36 21.08 11.80 -5.02
C ARG A 36 19.58 11.91 -4.82
N ALA A 37 18.90 10.77 -4.77
CA ALA A 37 17.45 10.68 -4.72
C ALA A 37 16.83 11.54 -3.60
N SER A 38 17.46 11.58 -2.42
CA SER A 38 17.02 12.43 -1.30
C SER A 38 16.88 13.91 -1.69
N PHE A 39 17.85 14.46 -2.42
CA PHE A 39 17.87 15.87 -2.81
C PHE A 39 16.94 16.15 -3.99
N VAL A 40 16.91 15.27 -4.99
CA VAL A 40 15.97 15.38 -6.12
C VAL A 40 14.51 15.39 -5.64
N ILE A 41 14.20 14.60 -4.61
CA ILE A 41 12.86 14.58 -3.99
C ILE A 41 12.59 15.88 -3.22
N GLN A 42 13.55 16.36 -2.43
CA GLN A 42 13.39 17.57 -1.62
C GLN A 42 13.25 18.84 -2.48
N ASP A 43 13.92 18.89 -3.63
CA ASP A 43 13.88 20.04 -4.55
C ASP A 43 12.64 20.03 -5.47
N ASN A 44 11.84 18.96 -5.47
CA ASN A 44 10.65 18.83 -6.30
C ASN A 44 9.37 19.13 -5.52
N PHE A 45 8.70 20.23 -5.87
CA PHE A 45 7.47 20.66 -5.22
C PHE A 45 6.34 19.61 -5.27
N ASN A 46 6.27 18.78 -6.32
CA ASN A 46 5.26 17.73 -6.44
C ASN A 46 5.49 16.55 -5.48
N PHE A 47 6.64 16.49 -4.81
CA PHE A 47 6.98 15.47 -3.81
C PHE A 47 7.08 16.04 -2.38
N SER A 48 6.59 17.26 -2.12
CA SER A 48 6.72 17.89 -0.80
C SER A 48 6.16 17.06 0.36
N MET A 49 5.06 16.32 0.14
CA MET A 49 4.53 15.36 1.13
C MET A 49 5.47 14.19 1.37
N TYR A 50 5.99 13.58 0.29
CA TYR A 50 6.95 12.47 0.39
C TYR A 50 8.27 12.91 1.04
N SER A 51 8.79 14.08 0.66
CA SER A 51 9.96 14.76 1.24
C SER A 51 9.82 14.95 2.75
N THR A 52 8.66 15.44 3.20
CA THR A 52 8.35 15.59 4.63
C THR A 52 8.44 14.25 5.34
N GLY A 53 7.81 13.22 4.77
CA GLY A 53 7.78 11.91 5.41
C GLY A 53 9.13 11.19 5.45
N ILE A 54 9.94 11.20 4.38
CA ILE A 54 11.31 10.63 4.44
C ILE A 54 12.22 11.38 5.41
N THR A 55 11.98 12.67 5.62
CA THR A 55 12.72 13.47 6.61
C THR A 55 12.30 13.10 8.02
N THR A 56 10.99 13.02 8.29
CA THR A 56 10.46 12.67 9.62
C THR A 56 10.81 11.25 10.04
N THR A 57 10.93 10.31 9.10
CA THR A 57 11.26 8.90 9.36
C THR A 57 12.74 8.58 9.27
N GLY A 58 13.58 9.52 8.83
CA GLY A 58 15.04 9.32 8.69
C GLY A 58 15.48 8.62 7.41
N TYR A 59 14.56 8.25 6.51
CA TYR A 59 14.92 7.69 5.20
C TYR A 59 15.61 8.69 4.26
N ALA A 60 15.55 9.99 4.55
CA ALA A 60 16.30 11.01 3.83
C ALA A 60 17.82 10.73 3.84
N ASP A 61 18.38 10.25 4.97
CA ASP A 61 19.79 9.89 5.07
C ASP A 61 20.10 8.60 4.30
N THR A 62 19.17 7.64 4.31
CA THR A 62 19.30 6.41 3.52
C THR A 62 19.37 6.72 2.03
N LEU A 63 18.46 7.56 1.54
CA LEU A 63 18.39 7.99 0.14
C LEU A 63 19.50 8.96 -0.26
N ALA A 64 20.15 9.59 0.71
CA ALA A 64 21.38 10.35 0.52
C ALA A 64 22.62 9.46 0.53
N GLY A 65 22.51 8.14 0.75
CA GLY A 65 23.59 7.15 0.68
C GLY A 65 23.99 6.76 -0.77
N ALA A 66 24.94 5.84 -0.91
CA ALA A 66 25.56 5.52 -2.21
C ALA A 66 24.63 4.83 -3.23
N GLY A 67 23.54 4.17 -2.79
CA GLY A 67 22.64 3.42 -3.68
C GLY A 67 23.28 2.17 -4.30
N PRO A 68 22.74 1.65 -5.42
CA PRO A 68 21.62 2.20 -6.17
C PRO A 68 20.26 1.97 -5.51
N PHE A 69 19.39 2.97 -5.58
CA PHE A 69 17.99 2.90 -5.14
C PHE A 69 17.03 3.11 -6.31
N THR A 70 15.83 2.54 -6.23
CA THR A 70 14.68 3.00 -7.01
C THR A 70 13.60 3.43 -6.04
N VAL A 71 13.18 4.68 -6.09
CA VAL A 71 12.24 5.25 -5.12
C VAL A 71 10.88 5.39 -5.76
N LEU A 72 9.87 4.78 -5.15
CA LEU A 72 8.46 4.95 -5.49
C LEU A 72 7.95 6.15 -4.71
N ALA A 73 7.91 7.32 -5.35
CA ALA A 73 7.51 8.56 -4.70
C ALA A 73 6.09 8.96 -5.15
N PRO A 74 5.05 8.76 -4.30
CA PRO A 74 3.75 9.33 -4.56
C PRO A 74 3.81 10.85 -4.72
N VAL A 75 3.24 11.35 -5.81
CA VAL A 75 3.02 12.79 -5.99
C VAL A 75 2.04 13.31 -4.92
N ASN A 76 2.04 14.61 -4.64
CA ASN A 76 1.20 15.20 -3.60
C ASN A 76 -0.29 14.83 -3.73
N THR A 77 -0.83 14.72 -4.95
CA THR A 77 -2.22 14.30 -5.17
C THR A 77 -2.47 12.85 -4.77
N GLY A 78 -1.46 11.98 -4.84
CA GLY A 78 -1.56 10.58 -4.40
C GLY A 78 -1.62 10.39 -2.89
N TRP A 79 -1.19 11.39 -2.12
CA TRP A 79 -1.33 11.43 -0.66
C TRP A 79 -2.73 11.86 -0.21
N ALA A 80 -3.49 12.51 -1.08
CA ALA A 80 -4.87 12.94 -0.80
C ALA A 80 -5.86 11.77 -0.80
N GLY A 81 -5.38 10.53 -0.65
CA GLY A 81 -6.12 9.30 -0.87
C GLY A 81 -6.23 9.00 -2.36
N THR A 82 -6.41 7.71 -2.66
CA THR A 82 -7.05 7.29 -3.90
C THR A 82 -8.40 8.01 -4.05
N GLN A 83 -9.04 7.79 -5.20
CA GLN A 83 -10.46 8.02 -5.56
C GLN A 83 -11.55 7.81 -4.46
N TRP A 84 -11.19 7.55 -3.19
CA TRP A 84 -12.04 7.05 -2.11
C TRP A 84 -11.90 7.75 -0.76
N SER A 85 -11.02 8.76 -0.63
CA SER A 85 -10.95 9.54 0.61
C SER A 85 -10.53 10.98 0.37
N ILE A 86 -11.50 11.88 0.20
CA ILE A 86 -11.26 13.33 0.16
C ILE A 86 -10.72 13.91 1.48
N TYR A 87 -10.59 13.09 2.53
CA TYR A 87 -10.28 13.54 3.89
C TYR A 87 -8.79 13.76 4.16
N PHE A 88 -7.91 13.45 3.21
CA PHE A 88 -6.46 13.58 3.40
C PHE A 88 -5.88 14.94 2.99
N ILE A 89 -6.66 15.83 2.35
CA ILE A 89 -6.24 17.21 2.15
C ILE A 89 -6.22 17.90 3.53
N GLY A 90 -5.04 17.91 4.16
CA GLY A 90 -4.79 18.61 5.41
C GLY A 90 -4.58 17.73 6.66
N TYR A 91 -4.52 16.40 6.54
CA TYR A 91 -4.14 15.54 7.67
C TYR A 91 -2.61 15.53 7.82
N PRO A 92 -2.03 16.11 8.89
CA PRO A 92 -0.59 16.18 9.03
C PRO A 92 -0.01 14.78 9.17
N LEU A 93 1.07 14.46 8.45
CA LEU A 93 1.79 13.17 8.62
C LEU A 93 2.13 12.90 10.10
N GLY A 94 2.32 13.93 10.91
CA GLY A 94 2.57 13.81 12.35
C GLY A 94 1.43 13.21 13.19
N THR A 95 0.24 13.00 12.64
CA THR A 95 -0.85 12.29 13.34
C THR A 95 -0.89 10.80 13.03
N TRP A 96 -0.08 10.34 12.08
CA TRP A 96 0.00 8.94 11.67
C TRP A 96 0.97 8.22 12.61
N SER A 97 0.72 6.94 12.87
CA SER A 97 1.61 6.15 13.70
C SER A 97 3.01 6.05 13.07
N SER A 98 4.05 6.16 13.90
CA SER A 98 5.43 6.08 13.43
C SER A 98 5.74 4.73 12.79
N THR A 99 5.14 3.64 13.27
CA THR A 99 5.25 2.31 12.67
C THR A 99 4.72 2.32 11.24
N PHE A 100 3.49 2.78 11.03
CA PHE A 100 2.90 2.81 9.70
C PHE A 100 3.65 3.71 8.72
N LEU A 101 4.13 4.88 9.17
CA LEU A 101 4.99 5.73 8.34
C LEU A 101 6.28 5.01 7.95
N ASN A 102 6.92 4.30 8.89
CA ASN A 102 8.11 3.51 8.58
C ASN A 102 7.80 2.41 7.57
N ASP A 103 6.67 1.71 7.69
CA ASP A 103 6.26 0.66 6.75
C ASP A 103 6.05 1.22 5.34
N ILE A 104 5.37 2.37 5.21
CA ILE A 104 5.20 3.08 3.93
C ILE A 104 6.56 3.40 3.29
N PHE A 105 7.45 4.08 4.01
CA PHE A 105 8.71 4.54 3.42
C PHE A 105 9.67 3.39 3.13
N ASN A 106 9.72 2.39 4.02
CA ASN A 106 10.47 1.15 3.80
C ASN A 106 9.99 0.40 2.54
N TYR A 107 8.68 0.33 2.34
CA TYR A 107 8.07 -0.33 1.19
C TYR A 107 8.26 0.47 -0.11
N SER A 108 8.28 1.80 -0.02
CA SER A 108 8.45 2.70 -1.17
C SER A 108 9.87 2.74 -1.76
N ILE A 109 10.86 2.15 -1.10
CA ILE A 109 12.26 2.14 -1.57
C ILE A 109 12.58 0.74 -2.06
N LEU A 110 13.16 0.62 -3.26
CA LEU A 110 13.58 -0.66 -3.85
C LEU A 110 15.10 -0.78 -3.83
N ARG A 111 15.60 -1.99 -3.55
CA ARG A 111 17.04 -2.30 -3.56
C ARG A 111 17.52 -2.55 -4.98
N GLY A 112 18.20 -1.57 -5.56
CA GLY A 112 18.72 -1.65 -6.92
C GLY A 112 18.20 -0.54 -7.83
N ARG A 113 18.75 -0.51 -9.04
CA ARG A 113 18.33 0.38 -10.11
C ARG A 113 17.38 -0.37 -11.05
N TYR A 114 16.08 -0.13 -10.93
CA TYR A 114 15.04 -0.72 -11.76
C TYR A 114 14.50 0.35 -12.70
N SER A 115 14.82 0.21 -13.98
CA SER A 115 14.20 1.01 -15.04
C SER A 115 12.90 0.35 -15.43
N PHE A 116 11.78 0.99 -15.07
CA PHE A 116 10.46 0.45 -15.39
C PHE A 116 10.09 0.66 -16.85
N ASP A 117 10.66 1.67 -17.50
CA ASP A 117 10.51 1.85 -18.95
C ASP A 117 11.25 0.75 -19.73
N SER A 118 12.27 0.12 -19.14
CA SER A 118 12.97 -1.02 -19.78
C SER A 118 12.33 -2.38 -19.49
N LEU A 119 11.34 -2.47 -18.61
CA LEU A 119 10.65 -3.73 -18.35
C LEU A 119 9.90 -4.22 -19.59
N PRO A 120 9.85 -5.55 -19.81
CA PRO A 120 8.97 -6.10 -20.83
C PRO A 120 7.50 -5.84 -20.48
N LEU A 121 6.62 -5.89 -21.49
CA LEU A 121 5.18 -5.94 -21.23
C LEU A 121 4.86 -7.18 -20.40
N GLY A 122 3.96 -7.02 -19.44
CA GLY A 122 3.58 -8.08 -18.52
C GLY A 122 2.95 -7.51 -17.27
N ASP A 123 2.06 -8.28 -16.67
CA ASP A 123 1.36 -7.91 -15.44
C ASP A 123 2.08 -8.51 -14.22
N ASN A 124 2.00 -7.82 -13.07
CA ASN A 124 2.43 -8.31 -11.76
C ASN A 124 3.88 -8.84 -11.72
N GLN A 125 4.82 -8.13 -12.33
CA GLN A 125 6.24 -8.44 -12.26
C GLN A 125 6.76 -8.07 -10.86
N PRO A 126 7.26 -9.02 -10.05
CA PRO A 126 7.68 -8.75 -8.67
C PRO A 126 9.04 -8.04 -8.65
N ILE A 127 9.12 -6.92 -7.93
CA ILE A 127 10.36 -6.18 -7.69
C ILE A 127 10.60 -6.07 -6.18
N PRO A 128 11.77 -6.48 -5.65
CA PRO A 128 12.00 -6.51 -4.21
C PRO A 128 12.15 -5.11 -3.62
N THR A 129 11.44 -4.87 -2.52
CA THR A 129 11.53 -3.65 -1.73
C THR A 129 12.70 -3.71 -0.75
N TYR A 130 13.03 -2.57 -0.15
CA TYR A 130 14.04 -2.46 0.89
C TYR A 130 13.64 -3.22 2.16
N GLY A 131 12.32 -3.31 2.41
CA GLY A 131 11.71 -4.03 3.53
C GLY A 131 11.64 -5.55 3.39
N GLY A 132 12.00 -6.12 2.23
CA GLY A 132 12.07 -7.57 2.02
C GLY A 132 10.84 -8.22 1.38
N PHE A 133 9.77 -7.45 1.15
CA PHE A 133 8.61 -7.86 0.33
C PHE A 133 8.78 -7.40 -1.13
N HIS A 134 7.71 -7.49 -1.92
CA HIS A 134 7.72 -7.09 -3.32
C HIS A 134 6.72 -5.96 -3.59
N VAL A 135 7.03 -5.11 -4.56
CA VAL A 135 6.00 -4.41 -5.33
C VAL A 135 5.72 -5.17 -6.61
N TRP A 136 4.51 -5.00 -7.13
CA TRP A 136 4.01 -5.72 -8.30
C TRP A 136 3.86 -4.74 -9.46
N VAL A 137 4.78 -4.79 -10.41
CA VAL A 137 4.84 -3.85 -11.54
C VAL A 137 4.13 -4.44 -12.75
N SER A 138 3.14 -3.74 -13.29
CA SER A 138 2.49 -4.11 -14.55
C SER A 138 2.85 -3.09 -15.62
N LYS A 139 3.11 -3.56 -16.84
CA LYS A 139 3.37 -2.72 -18.01
C LYS A 139 2.57 -3.23 -19.21
N TYR A 140 1.75 -2.36 -19.77
CA TYR A 140 0.80 -2.71 -20.82
C TYR A 140 0.58 -1.55 -21.79
N VAL A 141 0.03 -1.86 -22.95
CA VAL A 141 -0.33 -0.87 -23.97
C VAL A 141 -1.77 -0.42 -23.72
N SER A 142 -2.00 0.89 -23.72
CA SER A 142 -3.33 1.50 -23.66
C SER A 142 -3.45 2.51 -24.79
N GLY A 143 -4.26 2.18 -25.81
CA GLY A 143 -4.32 2.97 -27.04
C GLY A 143 -2.96 3.01 -27.75
N THR A 144 -2.42 4.21 -27.92
CA THR A 144 -1.08 4.44 -28.51
C THR A 144 0.03 4.53 -27.48
N ASP A 145 -0.31 4.55 -26.19
CA ASP A 145 0.64 4.80 -25.10
C ASP A 145 0.98 3.50 -24.36
N THR A 146 2.10 3.53 -23.63
CA THR A 146 2.47 2.47 -22.69
C THR A 146 2.23 2.96 -21.28
N VAL A 147 1.48 2.19 -20.51
CA VAL A 147 1.18 2.48 -19.11
C VAL A 147 1.99 1.55 -18.23
N VAL A 148 2.59 2.11 -17.19
CA VAL A 148 3.25 1.37 -16.12
C VAL A 148 2.48 1.62 -14.84
N THR A 149 2.19 0.57 -14.09
CA THR A 149 1.58 0.64 -12.76
C THR A 149 2.41 -0.11 -11.74
N VAL A 150 2.34 0.32 -10.48
CA VAL A 150 2.93 -0.36 -9.33
C VAL A 150 1.83 -0.63 -8.33
N ASN A 151 1.57 -1.89 -8.02
CA ASN A 151 0.41 -2.33 -7.24
C ASN A 151 -0.91 -1.72 -7.74
N GLY A 152 -1.08 -1.67 -9.06
CA GLY A 152 -2.22 -1.02 -9.71
C GLY A 152 -2.12 0.51 -9.83
N ALA A 153 -1.31 1.20 -9.03
CA ALA A 153 -1.18 2.65 -9.10
C ALA A 153 -0.40 3.09 -10.36
N PRO A 154 -0.99 3.88 -11.28
CA PRO A 154 -0.29 4.40 -12.45
C PRO A 154 0.90 5.29 -12.10
N LEU A 155 1.96 5.24 -12.90
CA LEU A 155 3.06 6.17 -12.78
C LEU A 155 2.76 7.47 -13.54
N THR A 156 2.98 8.61 -12.88
CA THR A 156 2.91 9.95 -13.48
C THR A 156 4.26 10.42 -14.02
N GLY A 157 5.33 9.70 -13.72
CA GLY A 157 6.69 9.97 -14.18
C GLY A 157 7.53 8.72 -13.96
N VAL A 158 8.27 8.31 -14.99
CA VAL A 158 8.99 7.04 -15.02
C VAL A 158 10.49 7.32 -15.18
N ASP A 159 11.31 6.55 -14.45
CA ASP A 159 12.77 6.55 -14.57
C ASP A 159 13.42 7.94 -14.44
N ILE A 160 12.93 8.77 -13.50
CA ILE A 160 13.52 10.09 -13.21
C ILE A 160 14.94 9.87 -12.66
N PRO A 161 15.98 10.39 -13.33
CA PRO A 161 17.37 10.06 -12.99
C PRO A 161 17.83 10.73 -11.69
N THR A 162 18.61 10.00 -10.91
CA THR A 162 19.38 10.50 -9.76
C THR A 162 20.81 9.95 -9.85
N SER A 163 21.77 10.55 -9.16
CA SER A 163 23.16 10.07 -9.18
C SER A 163 23.35 8.70 -8.51
N ASN A 164 22.40 8.29 -7.66
CA ASN A 164 22.42 7.02 -6.94
C ASN A 164 21.22 6.14 -7.26
N GLY A 165 20.54 6.31 -8.41
CA GLY A 165 19.30 5.58 -8.64
C GLY A 165 18.34 6.14 -9.67
N LEU A 166 17.05 5.84 -9.43
CA LEU A 166 15.89 6.29 -10.19
C LEU A 166 14.75 6.66 -9.23
N ILE A 167 13.88 7.57 -9.64
CA ILE A 167 12.61 7.85 -8.97
C ILE A 167 11.47 7.52 -9.94
N GLN A 168 10.45 6.86 -9.41
CA GLN A 168 9.18 6.57 -10.07
C GLN A 168 8.13 7.43 -9.39
N ALA A 169 7.56 8.40 -10.11
CA ALA A 169 6.49 9.23 -9.58
C ALA A 169 5.18 8.43 -9.65
N VAL A 170 4.60 8.10 -8.49
CA VAL A 170 3.41 7.25 -8.39
C VAL A 170 2.16 8.12 -8.19
N SER A 171 1.06 7.80 -8.85
CA SER A 171 -0.18 8.59 -8.74
C SER A 171 -0.90 8.42 -7.40
N LEU A 172 -0.64 7.33 -6.67
CA LEU A 172 -1.31 6.94 -5.43
C LEU A 172 -0.29 6.53 -4.36
N LEU A 173 -0.66 6.72 -3.09
CA LEU A 173 0.02 6.07 -1.98
C LEU A 173 -0.25 4.57 -2.00
N LEU A 174 0.82 3.76 -1.95
CA LEU A 174 0.72 2.30 -1.98
C LEU A 174 0.45 1.74 -0.58
N ASN A 175 -0.41 0.73 -0.50
CA ASN A 175 -0.49 -0.11 0.69
C ASN A 175 0.77 -0.97 0.80
N PRO A 176 1.47 -0.95 1.95
CA PRO A 176 2.60 -1.84 2.17
C PRO A 176 2.18 -3.31 2.14
N GLU A 177 3.03 -4.14 1.54
CA GLU A 177 2.95 -5.58 1.76
C GLU A 177 3.57 -5.88 3.12
N GLU A 178 2.77 -6.42 4.05
CA GLU A 178 3.21 -6.77 5.41
C GLU A 178 3.10 -8.28 5.70
N THR A 179 2.47 -9.04 4.80
CA THR A 179 2.18 -10.46 5.00
C THR A 179 2.44 -11.29 3.74
N HIS A 180 2.81 -12.56 3.95
CA HIS A 180 3.03 -13.52 2.86
C HIS A 180 1.72 -14.15 2.34
N SER A 181 0.61 -14.01 3.07
CA SER A 181 -0.66 -14.63 2.71
C SER A 181 -1.86 -13.70 2.89
N ILE A 182 -2.77 -13.67 1.91
CA ILE A 182 -4.07 -13.00 2.05
C ILE A 182 -4.83 -13.49 3.30
N THR A 183 -4.70 -14.77 3.66
CA THR A 183 -5.36 -15.29 4.87
C THR A 183 -4.87 -14.59 6.14
N ASP A 184 -3.63 -14.13 6.16
CA ASP A 184 -3.05 -13.44 7.31
C ASP A 184 -3.61 -12.02 7.38
N TRP A 185 -3.77 -11.34 6.22
CA TRP A 185 -4.54 -10.11 6.15
C TRP A 185 -5.95 -10.28 6.69
N VAL A 186 -6.71 -11.28 6.20
CA VAL A 186 -8.10 -11.53 6.62
C VAL A 186 -8.21 -11.78 8.13
N LYS A 187 -7.25 -12.49 8.73
CA LYS A 187 -7.25 -12.77 10.18
C LYS A 187 -6.88 -11.55 11.03
N ASN A 188 -6.01 -10.69 10.52
CA ASN A 188 -5.51 -9.53 11.27
C ASN A 188 -6.41 -8.30 11.11
N PHE A 189 -7.18 -8.21 10.02
CA PHE A 189 -8.08 -7.09 9.77
C PHE A 189 -9.29 -7.12 10.74
N PRO A 190 -9.48 -6.08 11.58
CA PRO A 190 -10.55 -6.08 12.59
C PRO A 190 -11.96 -6.21 12.00
N ASP A 191 -12.16 -5.66 10.79
CA ASP A 191 -13.44 -5.67 10.09
C ASP A 191 -13.70 -6.96 9.29
N LEU A 192 -12.79 -7.94 9.28
CA LEU A 192 -12.93 -9.17 8.51
C LEU A 192 -13.11 -10.44 9.37
N THR A 193 -13.37 -10.29 10.67
CA THR A 193 -13.48 -11.43 11.59
C THR A 193 -14.56 -12.43 11.19
N MET A 194 -15.70 -11.97 10.67
CA MET A 194 -16.75 -12.85 10.17
C MET A 194 -16.34 -13.60 8.89
N PHE A 195 -15.64 -12.92 7.98
CA PHE A 195 -15.11 -13.56 6.78
C PHE A 195 -14.05 -14.62 7.11
N ALA A 196 -13.18 -14.35 8.10
CA ALA A 196 -12.22 -15.32 8.60
C ALA A 196 -12.90 -16.59 9.12
N VAL A 197 -13.96 -16.46 9.93
CA VAL A 197 -14.76 -17.60 10.40
C VAL A 197 -15.38 -18.37 9.23
N ALA A 198 -15.91 -17.66 8.23
CA ALA A 198 -16.50 -18.28 7.05
C ALA A 198 -15.48 -19.09 6.23
N LEU A 199 -14.28 -18.54 5.99
CA LEU A 199 -13.18 -19.23 5.32
C LEU A 199 -12.77 -20.52 6.05
N THR A 200 -12.61 -20.44 7.37
CA THR A 200 -12.29 -21.62 8.20
C THR A 200 -13.40 -22.65 8.14
N ARG A 201 -14.66 -22.23 8.23
CA ARG A 201 -15.82 -23.14 8.24
C ARG A 201 -15.90 -23.99 6.97
N VAL A 202 -15.57 -23.42 5.82
CA VAL A 202 -15.62 -24.11 4.51
C VAL A 202 -14.27 -24.69 4.07
N GLY A 203 -13.23 -24.56 4.91
CA GLY A 203 -11.88 -25.04 4.64
C GLY A 203 -11.11 -24.27 3.56
N ALA A 204 -11.56 -23.07 3.19
CA ALA A 204 -10.95 -22.23 2.15
C ALA A 204 -9.59 -21.64 2.56
N ASP A 205 -9.28 -21.54 3.86
CA ASP A 205 -7.96 -21.09 4.34
C ASP A 205 -6.83 -21.90 3.73
N SER A 206 -6.98 -23.23 3.74
CA SER A 206 -5.93 -24.15 3.26
C SER A 206 -5.65 -24.00 1.76
N LEU A 207 -6.66 -23.58 1.00
CA LEU A 207 -6.54 -23.30 -0.42
C LEU A 207 -5.80 -21.97 -0.65
N LEU A 208 -6.20 -20.93 0.07
CA LEU A 208 -5.62 -19.60 -0.07
C LEU A 208 -4.16 -19.56 0.38
N THR A 209 -3.77 -20.32 1.41
CA THR A 209 -2.37 -20.38 1.88
C THR A 209 -1.43 -21.15 0.91
N LYS A 210 -1.93 -22.12 0.14
CA LYS A 210 -1.09 -23.02 -0.68
C LYS A 210 -1.02 -22.69 -2.17
N GLY A 211 -1.91 -21.84 -2.66
CA GLY A 211 -1.97 -21.44 -4.07
C GLY A 211 -1.75 -19.95 -4.26
N GLY A 212 -1.99 -19.47 -5.49
CA GLY A 212 -1.94 -18.07 -5.84
C GLY A 212 -1.42 -17.87 -7.27
N PRO A 213 -1.53 -16.65 -7.82
CA PRO A 213 -2.05 -15.46 -7.14
C PRO A 213 -3.59 -15.46 -7.03
N TRP A 214 -4.09 -14.88 -5.94
CA TRP A 214 -5.52 -14.71 -5.68
C TRP A 214 -5.91 -13.23 -5.70
N THR A 215 -7.16 -12.95 -6.06
CA THR A 215 -7.82 -11.69 -5.74
C THR A 215 -9.01 -12.01 -4.85
N VAL A 216 -9.00 -11.51 -3.63
CA VAL A 216 -10.05 -11.80 -2.63
C VAL A 216 -10.86 -10.54 -2.39
N LEU A 217 -12.16 -10.63 -2.65
CA LEU A 217 -13.16 -9.61 -2.37
C LEU A 217 -13.78 -9.92 -1.01
N ALA A 218 -13.18 -9.48 0.09
CA ALA A 218 -13.58 -9.87 1.44
C ALA A 218 -14.72 -9.00 1.98
N PRO A 219 -15.92 -9.56 2.24
CA PRO A 219 -16.99 -8.82 2.89
C PRO A 219 -16.61 -8.47 4.32
N ASN A 220 -16.76 -7.21 4.69
CA ASN A 220 -16.57 -6.79 6.07
C ASN A 220 -17.68 -7.30 7.00
N ASN A 221 -17.50 -7.14 8.31
CA ASN A 221 -18.47 -7.58 9.32
C ASN A 221 -19.84 -6.93 9.10
N THR A 222 -19.89 -5.67 8.66
CA THR A 222 -21.15 -4.98 8.33
C THR A 222 -21.86 -5.64 7.15
N ALA A 223 -21.14 -6.09 6.13
CA ALA A 223 -21.68 -6.81 4.98
C ALA A 223 -22.39 -8.10 5.42
N PHE A 224 -21.79 -8.88 6.32
CA PHE A 224 -22.43 -10.08 6.86
C PHE A 224 -23.66 -9.75 7.70
N VAL A 225 -23.62 -8.71 8.53
CA VAL A 225 -24.81 -8.24 9.26
C VAL A 225 -25.92 -7.85 8.28
N GLN A 226 -25.58 -7.17 7.18
CA GLN A 226 -26.53 -6.77 6.14
C GLN A 226 -27.08 -7.95 5.34
N ALA A 227 -26.32 -9.04 5.20
CA ALA A 227 -26.79 -10.27 4.56
C ALA A 227 -28.01 -10.89 5.27
N ALA A 228 -28.32 -10.51 6.52
CA ALA A 228 -29.59 -10.85 7.18
C ALA A 228 -30.82 -10.35 6.40
N TRP A 229 -30.76 -9.12 5.88
CA TRP A 229 -31.83 -8.53 5.07
C TRP A 229 -32.02 -9.24 3.73
N MET A 230 -30.99 -9.96 3.29
CA MET A 230 -30.98 -10.76 2.08
C MET A 230 -31.41 -12.22 2.34
N GLY A 231 -31.76 -12.56 3.59
CA GLY A 231 -32.24 -13.90 3.97
C GLY A 231 -31.14 -14.96 4.10
N LEU A 232 -29.86 -14.57 4.08
CA LEU A 232 -28.74 -15.53 4.05
C LEU A 232 -28.40 -16.17 5.40
N GLY A 233 -29.01 -15.74 6.51
CA GLY A 233 -28.88 -16.42 7.81
C GLY A 233 -27.45 -16.55 8.36
N ILE A 234 -26.53 -15.68 7.93
CA ILE A 234 -25.08 -15.71 8.24
C ILE A 234 -24.59 -14.42 8.92
N SER A 235 -25.47 -13.73 9.64
CA SER A 235 -25.24 -12.39 10.18
C SER A 235 -24.53 -12.34 11.54
N THR A 236 -24.16 -13.50 12.10
CA THR A 236 -23.38 -13.62 13.34
C THR A 236 -22.33 -14.71 13.24
N VAL A 237 -21.31 -14.67 14.10
CA VAL A 237 -20.31 -15.73 14.19
C VAL A 237 -20.95 -17.10 14.47
N ASP A 238 -21.91 -17.19 15.39
CA ASP A 238 -22.61 -18.44 15.71
C ASP A 238 -23.38 -18.99 14.49
N SER A 239 -24.01 -18.11 13.72
CA SER A 239 -24.72 -18.51 12.51
C SER A 239 -23.77 -19.02 11.43
N LEU A 240 -22.57 -18.43 11.31
CA LEU A 240 -21.52 -18.91 10.39
C LEU A 240 -20.96 -20.27 10.82
N LEU A 241 -20.73 -20.47 12.12
CA LEU A 241 -20.21 -21.74 12.65
C LEU A 241 -21.20 -22.90 12.45
N THR A 242 -22.50 -22.61 12.45
CA THR A 242 -23.57 -23.60 12.29
C THR A 242 -24.15 -23.69 10.88
N ALA A 243 -23.75 -22.79 9.97
CA ALA A 243 -24.21 -22.79 8.58
C ALA A 243 -23.89 -24.10 7.86
N ASP A 244 -24.78 -24.48 6.93
CA ASP A 244 -24.56 -25.58 6.01
C ASP A 244 -23.42 -25.24 5.04
N THR A 245 -22.37 -26.05 5.03
CA THR A 245 -21.21 -25.85 4.15
C THR A 245 -21.54 -26.05 2.68
N ALA A 246 -22.64 -26.75 2.35
CA ALA A 246 -23.13 -26.85 0.97
C ALA A 246 -23.66 -25.51 0.44
N VAL A 247 -24.12 -24.62 1.34
CA VAL A 247 -24.60 -23.27 1.00
C VAL A 247 -23.49 -22.24 1.19
N LEU A 248 -22.79 -22.27 2.32
CA LEU A 248 -21.73 -21.31 2.63
C LEU A 248 -20.51 -21.47 1.72
N GLY A 249 -20.20 -22.70 1.28
CA GLY A 249 -19.05 -23.00 0.44
C GLY A 249 -19.05 -22.24 -0.89
N PRO A 250 -20.09 -22.37 -1.74
CA PRO A 250 -20.21 -21.60 -2.97
C PRO A 250 -20.20 -20.08 -2.75
N LEU A 251 -20.86 -19.59 -1.70
CA LEU A 251 -20.87 -18.16 -1.36
C LEU A 251 -19.47 -17.65 -1.06
N VAL A 252 -18.72 -18.29 -0.16
CA VAL A 252 -17.34 -17.90 0.17
C VAL A 252 -16.42 -17.99 -1.04
N ARG A 253 -16.58 -19.02 -1.89
CA ARG A 253 -15.78 -19.17 -3.12
C ARG A 253 -16.15 -18.13 -4.20
N GLY A 254 -17.36 -17.59 -4.19
CA GLY A 254 -17.78 -16.47 -5.04
C GLY A 254 -17.03 -15.16 -4.78
N HIS A 255 -16.36 -15.06 -3.63
CA HIS A 255 -15.55 -13.90 -3.23
C HIS A 255 -14.06 -14.07 -3.55
N ILE A 256 -13.67 -15.17 -4.18
CA ILE A 256 -12.28 -15.51 -4.44
C ILE A 256 -12.10 -15.67 -5.95
N ILE A 257 -11.28 -14.82 -6.56
CA ILE A 257 -10.94 -14.89 -7.98
C ILE A 257 -9.56 -15.56 -8.12
N PRO A 258 -9.47 -16.74 -8.77
CA PRO A 258 -8.21 -17.46 -8.94
C PRO A 258 -7.35 -16.91 -10.08
N GLY A 259 -6.05 -17.18 -10.01
CA GLY A 259 -5.13 -17.11 -11.15
C GLY A 259 -4.64 -15.72 -11.53
N SER A 260 -4.99 -14.67 -10.78
CA SER A 260 -4.47 -13.33 -11.00
C SER A 260 -4.53 -12.51 -9.71
N ARG A 261 -3.51 -11.68 -9.51
CA ARG A 261 -3.56 -10.52 -8.62
C ARG A 261 -4.14 -9.37 -9.45
N ARG A 262 -5.30 -8.85 -9.05
CA ARG A 262 -6.00 -7.78 -9.75
C ARG A 262 -6.21 -6.64 -8.78
N PHE A 263 -5.42 -5.60 -8.94
CA PHE A 263 -5.64 -4.32 -8.27
C PHE A 263 -6.85 -3.63 -8.91
N LEU A 264 -7.43 -2.61 -8.27
CA LEU A 264 -8.61 -1.91 -8.77
C LEU A 264 -8.39 -1.40 -10.19
N ASN A 265 -7.27 -0.69 -10.43
CA ASN A 265 -6.90 -0.19 -11.76
C ASN A 265 -6.80 -1.30 -12.83
N ASP A 266 -6.53 -2.56 -12.45
CA ASP A 266 -6.55 -3.66 -13.43
C ASP A 266 -7.96 -3.93 -13.95
N PHE A 267 -8.99 -3.72 -13.12
CA PHE A 267 -10.39 -3.76 -13.53
C PHE A 267 -10.78 -2.51 -14.33
N ASP A 268 -10.41 -1.32 -13.86
CA ASP A 268 -10.70 -0.03 -14.51
C ASP A 268 -10.23 -0.04 -15.97
N ARG A 269 -9.00 -0.51 -16.23
CA ARG A 269 -8.42 -0.53 -17.58
C ARG A 269 -9.13 -1.49 -18.55
N TRP A 270 -9.97 -2.38 -18.06
CA TRP A 270 -10.78 -3.27 -18.91
C TRP A 270 -12.18 -2.71 -19.20
N LEU A 271 -12.55 -1.59 -18.59
CA LEU A 271 -13.74 -0.83 -18.99
C LEU A 271 -13.44 -0.08 -20.30
N ALA A 272 -14.27 -0.30 -21.32
CA ALA A 272 -14.11 0.39 -22.60
C ALA A 272 -14.72 1.80 -22.58
N ALA A 273 -15.79 2.01 -21.82
CA ALA A 273 -16.46 3.28 -21.63
C ALA A 273 -17.08 3.38 -20.22
N PRO A 274 -17.36 4.61 -19.73
CA PRO A 274 -18.14 4.80 -18.51
C PRO A 274 -19.49 4.06 -18.59
N GLY A 275 -19.81 3.28 -17.55
CA GLY A 275 -21.01 2.45 -17.50
C GLY A 275 -20.84 1.03 -18.05
N ASP A 276 -19.68 0.69 -18.62
CA ASP A 276 -19.37 -0.69 -18.97
C ASP A 276 -19.15 -1.56 -17.72
N THR A 277 -19.11 -2.87 -17.95
CA THR A 277 -18.91 -3.85 -16.90
C THR A 277 -17.86 -4.87 -17.32
N VAL A 278 -17.03 -5.31 -16.39
CA VAL A 278 -16.07 -6.41 -16.58
C VAL A 278 -16.58 -7.65 -15.86
N MET A 279 -16.47 -8.81 -16.50
CA MET A 279 -16.78 -10.09 -15.87
C MET A 279 -15.49 -10.83 -15.53
N VAL A 280 -15.37 -11.28 -14.29
CA VAL A 280 -14.29 -12.17 -13.85
C VAL A 280 -14.88 -13.42 -13.21
N THR A 281 -14.24 -14.56 -13.42
CA THR A 281 -14.75 -15.83 -12.90
C THR A 281 -14.23 -16.06 -11.49
N ALA A 282 -15.14 -16.26 -10.54
CA ALA A 282 -14.81 -16.64 -9.18
C ALA A 282 -14.54 -18.15 -9.06
N LEU A 283 -14.01 -18.56 -7.91
CA LEU A 283 -13.59 -19.94 -7.63
C LEU A 283 -14.77 -20.92 -7.58
N ASN A 284 -15.99 -20.44 -7.39
CA ASN A 284 -17.22 -21.23 -7.49
C ASN A 284 -17.66 -21.46 -8.96
N GLY A 285 -17.02 -20.81 -9.94
CA GLY A 285 -17.32 -20.90 -11.37
C GLY A 285 -18.27 -19.83 -11.90
N GLU A 286 -18.85 -19.00 -11.03
CA GLU A 286 -19.76 -17.92 -11.42
C GLU A 286 -19.00 -16.64 -11.78
N GLN A 287 -19.70 -15.72 -12.44
CA GLN A 287 -19.14 -14.43 -12.81
C GLN A 287 -19.33 -13.42 -11.68
N VAL A 288 -18.26 -12.75 -11.29
CA VAL A 288 -18.31 -11.49 -10.56
C VAL A 288 -18.26 -10.37 -11.58
N ARG A 289 -19.27 -9.51 -11.55
CA ARG A 289 -19.33 -8.30 -12.36
C ARG A 289 -18.68 -7.16 -11.61
N TYR A 290 -17.68 -6.55 -12.23
CA TYR A 290 -17.11 -5.28 -11.81
C TYR A 290 -17.65 -4.15 -12.68
N PHE A 291 -17.90 -2.98 -12.09
CA PHE A 291 -18.29 -1.76 -12.80
C PHE A 291 -18.03 -0.54 -11.91
N GLN A 292 -18.06 0.65 -12.51
CA GLN A 292 -18.02 1.90 -11.76
C GLN A 292 -19.32 2.68 -11.93
N GLU A 293 -19.87 3.21 -10.82
CA GLU A 293 -21.08 4.04 -10.88
C GLU A 293 -20.73 5.51 -11.14
N GLN A 294 -21.51 6.21 -11.98
CA GLN A 294 -21.27 7.62 -12.24
C GLN A 294 -21.74 8.49 -11.06
N ALA A 295 -20.84 8.89 -10.16
CA ALA A 295 -21.17 9.95 -9.21
C ALA A 295 -21.19 11.31 -9.93
N GLY A 296 -22.16 12.15 -9.60
CA GLY A 296 -22.40 13.45 -10.25
C GLY A 296 -21.22 14.43 -10.26
N TRP A 297 -20.15 14.16 -9.49
CA TRP A 297 -18.88 14.88 -9.53
C TRP A 297 -17.69 13.91 -9.46
N GLY A 298 -17.17 13.50 -10.61
CA GLY A 298 -15.76 13.15 -10.86
C GLY A 298 -15.18 11.87 -10.23
N ILE A 299 -15.83 11.25 -9.26
CA ILE A 299 -15.38 9.98 -8.65
C ILE A 299 -16.33 8.87 -9.10
N LEU A 300 -15.80 7.84 -9.73
CA LEU A 300 -16.61 6.68 -10.12
C LEU A 300 -16.33 5.55 -9.12
N PRO A 301 -17.18 5.32 -8.11
CA PRO A 301 -16.95 4.25 -7.17
C PRO A 301 -16.96 2.87 -7.84
N ASP A 302 -15.91 2.08 -7.57
CA ASP A 302 -15.75 0.66 -7.89
C ASP A 302 -16.77 -0.19 -7.13
N HIS A 303 -17.51 -1.00 -7.89
CA HIS A 303 -18.50 -1.93 -7.38
C HIS A 303 -18.30 -3.34 -7.94
N PHE A 304 -18.64 -4.32 -7.11
CA PHE A 304 -18.65 -5.73 -7.44
C PHE A 304 -20.04 -6.32 -7.21
N LEU A 305 -20.53 -7.13 -8.14
CA LEU A 305 -21.81 -7.82 -8.04
C LEU A 305 -21.63 -9.31 -8.37
N GLY A 306 -22.21 -10.18 -7.55
CA GLY A 306 -22.11 -11.63 -7.75
C GLY A 306 -22.94 -12.18 -8.92
N GLY A 307 -22.84 -13.49 -9.14
CA GLY A 307 -23.28 -14.21 -10.34
C GLY A 307 -24.77 -14.13 -10.63
N SER A 308 -25.60 -14.07 -9.59
CA SER A 308 -27.06 -13.94 -9.73
C SER A 308 -27.47 -12.69 -10.50
N GLY A 309 -26.66 -11.64 -10.49
CA GLY A 309 -27.03 -10.31 -10.95
C GLY A 309 -28.22 -9.70 -10.18
N GLN A 310 -28.64 -10.35 -9.09
CA GLN A 310 -29.72 -9.98 -8.19
C GLN A 310 -29.09 -9.74 -6.82
N GLY A 311 -28.87 -8.49 -6.45
CA GLY A 311 -28.24 -8.15 -5.17
C GLY A 311 -27.78 -6.70 -5.12
N THR A 312 -27.42 -6.24 -3.92
CA THR A 312 -26.76 -4.95 -3.73
C THR A 312 -25.29 -5.08 -4.15
N PRO A 313 -24.79 -4.24 -5.08
CA PRO A 313 -23.37 -4.23 -5.41
C PRO A 313 -22.52 -3.88 -4.18
N GLY A 314 -21.45 -4.65 -3.95
CA GLY A 314 -20.45 -4.35 -2.93
C GLY A 314 -19.48 -3.29 -3.42
N GLY A 315 -19.43 -2.16 -2.74
CA GLY A 315 -18.42 -1.14 -2.97
C GLY A 315 -17.20 -1.32 -2.07
N ILE A 316 -16.14 -0.58 -2.36
CA ILE A 316 -15.03 -0.39 -1.42
C ILE A 316 -15.52 0.59 -0.34
N PRO A 317 -15.68 0.15 0.93
CA PRO A 317 -16.11 1.04 1.99
C PRO A 317 -15.09 2.17 2.20
N SER A 318 -15.60 3.37 2.46
CA SER A 318 -14.77 4.47 2.94
C SER A 318 -14.03 4.05 4.21
N ALA A 319 -12.81 4.55 4.40
CA ALA A 319 -12.05 4.34 5.63
C ALA A 319 -12.95 4.63 6.85
N ASN A 320 -13.28 3.61 7.63
CA ASN A 320 -14.07 3.79 8.84
C ASN A 320 -13.24 4.62 9.83
N SER A 321 -13.75 5.78 10.27
CA SER A 321 -13.06 6.64 11.25
C SER A 321 -12.79 5.94 12.58
N ASN A 322 -13.46 4.81 12.84
CA ASN A 322 -13.32 4.00 14.05
C ASN A 322 -12.27 2.87 13.90
N GLN A 323 -11.59 2.74 12.76
CA GLN A 323 -10.39 1.90 12.67
C GLN A 323 -9.27 2.52 13.53
N VAL A 324 -8.76 1.74 14.49
CA VAL A 324 -7.81 2.23 15.51
C VAL A 324 -6.38 2.32 14.95
N GLU A 325 -6.05 1.57 13.89
CA GLU A 325 -4.72 1.57 13.26
C GLU A 325 -4.74 2.12 11.84
N ASP A 326 -3.76 2.98 11.52
CA ASP A 326 -3.70 3.67 10.23
C ASP A 326 -3.54 2.73 9.01
N LYS A 327 -2.95 1.55 9.23
CA LYS A 327 -2.72 0.55 8.17
C LYS A 327 -4.00 -0.07 7.61
N TYR A 328 -5.12 0.01 8.33
CA TYR A 328 -6.43 -0.50 7.88
C TYR A 328 -7.29 0.57 7.21
N ARG A 329 -6.77 1.79 7.01
CA ARG A 329 -7.53 2.90 6.42
C ARG A 329 -7.86 2.67 4.95
N TYR A 330 -6.95 2.08 4.19
CA TYR A 330 -7.17 1.76 2.79
C TYR A 330 -7.68 0.34 2.67
N GLN A 331 -8.91 0.23 2.19
CA GLN A 331 -9.66 -1.02 2.18
C GLN A 331 -9.54 -1.78 0.85
N ALA A 332 -8.77 -1.29 -0.11
CA ALA A 332 -8.53 -1.93 -1.40
C ALA A 332 -7.05 -1.97 -1.71
N ASP A 333 -6.67 -2.78 -2.72
CA ASP A 333 -5.29 -2.88 -3.20
C ASP A 333 -4.30 -3.27 -2.10
N ILE A 334 -4.70 -4.13 -1.15
CA ILE A 334 -3.86 -4.58 -0.04
C ILE A 334 -3.04 -5.80 -0.51
N PRO A 335 -1.73 -5.66 -0.79
CA PRO A 335 -0.96 -6.72 -1.42
C PRO A 335 -0.49 -7.79 -0.42
N SER A 336 -0.32 -9.01 -0.91
CA SER A 336 0.43 -10.10 -0.28
C SER A 336 1.20 -10.90 -1.33
N GLU A 337 2.17 -11.70 -0.87
CA GLU A 337 2.99 -12.52 -1.77
C GLU A 337 2.13 -13.43 -2.67
N ASN A 338 1.05 -13.99 -2.13
CA ASN A 338 0.11 -14.86 -2.85
C ASN A 338 -1.14 -14.15 -3.42
N GLY A 339 -1.24 -12.81 -3.39
CA GLY A 339 -2.30 -12.10 -4.11
C GLY A 339 -2.61 -10.69 -3.63
N VAL A 340 -3.89 -10.30 -3.69
CA VAL A 340 -4.39 -8.98 -3.24
C VAL A 340 -5.76 -9.11 -2.60
N LEU A 341 -5.98 -8.32 -1.55
CA LEU A 341 -7.22 -8.22 -0.81
C LEU A 341 -7.91 -6.89 -1.11
N HIS A 342 -9.21 -6.96 -1.39
CA HIS A 342 -10.13 -5.83 -1.42
C HIS A 342 -11.25 -6.10 -0.42
N VAL A 343 -11.39 -5.25 0.58
CA VAL A 343 -12.54 -5.28 1.49
C VAL A 343 -13.73 -4.67 0.78
N ILE A 344 -14.88 -5.35 0.84
CA ILE A 344 -16.14 -4.89 0.26
C ILE A 344 -17.23 -4.79 1.33
N ASP A 345 -18.21 -3.94 1.10
CA ASP A 345 -19.29 -3.65 2.06
C ASP A 345 -20.56 -4.49 1.86
N GLN A 346 -20.58 -5.42 0.89
CA GLN A 346 -21.66 -6.37 0.66
C GLN A 346 -21.14 -7.81 0.52
N VAL A 347 -22.01 -8.77 0.85
CA VAL A 347 -21.80 -10.18 0.50
C VAL A 347 -22.28 -10.39 -0.93
N LEU A 348 -21.38 -10.80 -1.82
CA LEU A 348 -21.68 -11.14 -3.20
C LEU A 348 -22.50 -12.44 -3.23
N GLN A 349 -23.71 -12.36 -3.77
CA GLN A 349 -24.56 -13.53 -3.94
C GLN A 349 -24.13 -14.34 -5.16
N PRO A 350 -23.95 -15.66 -5.01
CA PRO A 350 -23.75 -16.55 -6.13
C PRO A 350 -24.94 -16.52 -7.10
#